data_AF-A0A3R7APC3-F1
#
_entry.id   AF-A0A3R7APC3-F1
#
_cell.length_a   1.000
_cell.length_b   1.000
_cell.length_c   1.000
_cell.angle_alpha   90.00
_cell.angle_beta   90.00
_cell.angle_gamma   90.00
#
_symmetry.space_group_name_H-M   'P 1'
#
loop_
_entity.id
_entity.type
_entity.pdbx_description
1 polymer ?
#
loop_
_entity_poly.entity_id
_entity_poly.type
_entity_poly.pdbx_seq_one_letter_code
_entity_poly.pdbx_strand_id
1 'polypeptide(L)'
;MKERFKVEPVHLTPIIASLLFSILCAYLISVSPIEHYNVTPLPEGVPGSFGNAFYFVVLVGIGATILYFLIRRGSQKLMLFLIGLAITMAVFLLSFLYSFAFLASFNVLSCGFFALIASVLITVLADVAIFKLHGWVSSLVVLLLGGALGAFLGASIPTLSTVLILCFLAVYDVFAVYRGPVGKIADKGLEKLHGLSFSFKDVQMGLGDLTFYSMLTGHMFLFFGYLPCLASIIGILAGCSFAFKMLKKRGMFPGLPFPIILGLTLGFLTSFMIKFL
;
A
#
# COMPACT_ATOMS: atom_id res chain seq x y z
N MET A 1 1.75 11.69 33.40
CA MET A 1 2.28 12.53 32.30
C MET A 1 2.26 11.70 31.03
N LYS A 2 1.48 12.06 30.00
CA LYS A 2 1.55 11.38 28.69
C LYS A 2 2.89 11.74 28.05
N GLU A 3 3.76 10.76 27.83
CA GLU A 3 5.02 10.98 27.13
C GLU A 3 4.75 11.66 25.79
N ARG A 4 5.41 12.80 25.55
CA ARG A 4 5.24 13.54 24.31
C ARG A 4 5.93 12.76 23.21
N PHE A 5 5.14 12.16 22.32
CA PHE A 5 5.59 11.54 21.07
C PHE A 5 6.76 12.33 20.44
N LYS A 6 7.92 11.68 20.30
CA LYS A 6 9.12 12.24 19.68
C LYS A 6 9.29 11.64 18.29
N VAL A 7 9.23 12.50 17.27
CA VAL A 7 9.48 12.10 15.88
C VAL A 7 10.98 11.84 15.74
N GLU A 8 11.35 10.57 15.79
CA GLU A 8 12.70 10.11 15.46
C GLU A 8 12.75 9.62 14.01
N PRO A 9 13.90 9.74 13.30
CA PRO A 9 14.07 9.19 11.95
C PRO A 9 13.81 7.67 11.90
N VAL A 10 13.94 6.99 13.03
CA VAL A 10 13.63 5.56 13.18
C VAL A 10 12.16 5.24 12.84
N HIS A 11 11.23 6.19 12.89
CA HIS A 11 9.83 5.95 12.50
C HIS A 11 9.63 5.80 10.99
N LEU A 12 10.64 6.15 10.18
CA LEU A 12 10.61 5.95 8.72
C LEU A 12 11.06 4.55 8.32
N THR A 13 11.68 3.78 9.21
CA THR A 13 12.20 2.44 8.88
C THR A 13 11.15 1.48 8.31
N PRO A 14 9.90 1.39 8.85
CA PRO A 14 8.90 0.50 8.24
C PRO A 14 8.50 0.96 6.83
N ILE A 15 8.45 2.27 6.60
CA ILE A 15 8.12 2.83 5.28
C ILE A 15 9.23 2.47 4.29
N ILE A 16 10.49 2.71 4.65
CA ILE A 16 11.65 2.37 3.81
C ILE A 16 11.65 0.87 3.46
N ALA A 17 11.44 0.00 4.46
CA ALA A 17 11.39 -1.44 4.22
C ALA A 17 10.25 -1.83 3.26
N SER A 18 9.07 -1.21 3.37
CA SER A 18 7.94 -1.45 2.47
C SER A 18 8.25 -1.00 1.04
N LEU A 19 8.85 0.19 0.88
CA LEU A 19 9.24 0.73 -0.42
C LEU A 19 10.33 -0.11 -1.09
N LEU A 20 11.34 -0.56 -0.34
CA LEU A 20 12.38 -1.45 -0.87
C LEU A 20 11.80 -2.79 -1.32
N PHE A 21 10.89 -3.36 -0.53
CA PHE A 21 10.21 -4.59 -0.92
C PHE A 21 9.32 -4.39 -2.16
N SER A 22 8.65 -3.24 -2.27
CA SER A 22 7.90 -2.86 -3.45
C SER A 22 8.79 -2.80 -4.70
N ILE A 23 9.98 -2.21 -4.60
CA ILE A 23 10.94 -2.15 -5.73
C ILE A 23 11.42 -3.55 -6.09
N LEU A 24 11.69 -4.42 -5.12
CA LEU A 24 12.05 -5.82 -5.38
C LEU A 24 10.93 -6.54 -6.14
N CYS A 25 9.69 -6.40 -5.70
CA CYS A 25 8.51 -6.95 -6.37
C CYS A 25 8.32 -6.37 -7.78
N ALA A 26 8.49 -5.06 -7.96
CA ALA A 26 8.40 -4.39 -9.25
C ALA A 26 9.51 -4.86 -10.20
N TYR A 27 10.74 -5.01 -9.70
CA TYR A 27 11.84 -5.58 -10.46
C TYR A 27 11.52 -6.99 -10.93
N LEU A 28 11.00 -7.84 -10.04
CA LEU A 28 10.60 -9.21 -10.39
C LEU A 28 9.55 -9.24 -11.50
N ILE A 29 8.56 -8.35 -11.43
CA ILE A 29 7.56 -8.18 -12.48
C ILE A 29 8.23 -7.77 -13.80
N SER A 30 9.17 -6.82 -13.78
CA SER A 30 9.82 -6.29 -14.97
C SER A 30 10.70 -7.29 -15.73
N VAL A 31 11.30 -8.26 -15.02
CA VAL A 31 12.15 -9.29 -15.63
C VAL A 31 11.37 -10.55 -16.02
N SER A 32 10.14 -10.69 -15.53
CA SER A 32 9.30 -11.84 -15.80
C SER A 32 8.61 -11.73 -17.16
N PRO A 33 8.34 -12.86 -17.85
CA PRO A 33 7.61 -12.86 -19.12
C PRO A 33 6.09 -12.64 -18.96
N ILE A 34 5.63 -12.12 -17.81
CA ILE A 34 4.21 -11.97 -17.52
C ILE A 34 3.63 -10.81 -18.33
N GLU A 35 2.54 -11.08 -19.06
CA GLU A 35 1.79 -10.03 -19.73
C GLU A 35 1.11 -9.10 -18.71
N HIS A 36 1.30 -7.79 -18.88
CA HIS A 36 0.67 -6.79 -18.03
C HIS A 36 -0.81 -6.64 -18.39
N TYR A 37 -1.69 -7.12 -17.52
CA TYR A 37 -3.12 -6.88 -17.66
C TYR A 37 -3.54 -5.62 -16.90
N ASN A 38 -4.27 -4.74 -17.58
CA ASN A 38 -4.82 -3.55 -16.96
C ASN A 38 -5.99 -3.92 -16.05
N VAL A 39 -5.91 -3.50 -14.79
CA VAL A 39 -6.95 -3.79 -13.77
C VAL A 39 -8.02 -2.70 -13.75
N THR A 40 -7.83 -1.61 -14.50
CA THR A 40 -8.80 -0.52 -14.60
C THR A 40 -9.98 -0.87 -15.51
N PRO A 41 -11.23 -0.60 -15.08
CA PRO A 41 -12.42 -0.96 -15.86
C PRO A 41 -12.61 -0.10 -17.12
N LEU A 42 -12.18 1.16 -17.10
CA LEU A 42 -12.33 2.08 -18.23
C LEU A 42 -11.02 2.17 -19.04
N PRO A 43 -11.13 2.29 -20.38
CA PRO A 43 -9.96 2.44 -21.25
C PRO A 43 -9.18 3.71 -20.91
N GLU A 44 -7.88 3.69 -21.19
CA GLU A 44 -7.00 4.82 -20.90
C GLU A 44 -7.29 6.01 -21.84
N GLY A 45 -7.43 7.18 -21.23
CA GLY A 45 -7.80 8.44 -21.87
C GLY A 45 -8.25 9.42 -20.79
N VAL A 46 -8.26 10.73 -21.08
CA VAL A 46 -8.61 11.76 -20.08
C VAL A 46 -9.92 11.42 -19.34
N PRO A 47 -11.08 11.23 -20.01
CA PRO A 47 -12.31 10.90 -19.29
C PRO A 47 -12.27 9.53 -18.61
N GLY A 48 -11.61 8.54 -19.22
CA GLY A 48 -11.50 7.18 -18.68
C GLY A 48 -10.70 7.13 -17.38
N SER A 49 -9.57 7.83 -17.31
CA SER A 49 -8.73 7.90 -16.12
C SER A 49 -9.37 8.67 -14.97
N PHE A 50 -10.13 9.73 -15.25
CA PHE A 50 -10.96 10.38 -14.22
C PHE A 50 -12.04 9.42 -13.68
N GLY A 51 -12.70 8.68 -14.58
CA GLY A 51 -13.67 7.65 -14.18
C GLY A 51 -13.04 6.55 -13.34
N ASN A 52 -11.84 6.08 -13.70
CA ASN A 52 -11.08 5.09 -12.93
C ASN A 52 -10.73 5.64 -11.54
N ALA A 53 -10.23 6.88 -11.44
CA ALA A 53 -9.93 7.51 -10.16
C ALA A 53 -11.15 7.62 -9.25
N PHE A 54 -12.29 8.04 -9.80
CA PHE A 54 -13.55 8.10 -9.06
C PHE A 54 -14.01 6.70 -8.62
N TYR A 55 -13.93 5.71 -9.50
CA TYR A 55 -14.26 4.31 -9.21
C TYR A 55 -13.47 3.77 -8.01
N PHE A 56 -12.15 3.96 -7.99
CA PHE A 56 -11.29 3.50 -6.89
C PHE A 56 -11.62 4.21 -5.57
N VAL A 57 -11.85 5.54 -5.58
CA VAL A 57 -12.25 6.26 -4.36
C VAL A 57 -13.59 5.78 -3.82
N VAL A 58 -14.59 5.58 -4.70
CA VAL A 58 -15.89 5.04 -4.29
C VAL A 58 -15.74 3.65 -3.69
N LEU A 59 -14.94 2.78 -4.29
CA LEU A 59 -14.69 1.42 -3.80
C LEU A 59 -14.04 1.44 -2.40
N VAL A 60 -12.99 2.24 -2.21
CA VAL A 60 -12.35 2.42 -0.90
C VAL A 60 -13.33 3.02 0.12
N GLY A 61 -14.13 3.99 -0.28
CA GLY A 61 -15.15 4.62 0.56
C GLY A 61 -16.23 3.64 1.01
N ILE A 62 -16.72 2.79 0.11
CA ILE A 62 -17.68 1.72 0.42
C ILE A 62 -17.04 0.73 1.42
N GLY A 63 -15.83 0.26 1.15
CA GLY A 63 -15.11 -0.66 2.05
C GLY A 63 -14.94 -0.09 3.46
N ALA A 64 -14.49 1.17 3.58
CA ALA A 64 -14.35 1.86 4.85
C ALA A 64 -15.71 2.03 5.58
N THR A 65 -16.78 2.31 4.83
CA THR A 65 -18.14 2.47 5.38
C THR A 65 -18.70 1.14 5.89
N ILE A 66 -18.52 0.05 5.14
CA ILE A 66 -18.89 -1.30 5.56
C ILE A 66 -18.16 -1.64 6.87
N LEU A 67 -16.82 -1.46 6.91
CA LEU A 67 -16.04 -1.74 8.11
C LEU A 67 -16.50 -0.91 9.32
N TYR A 68 -16.74 0.40 9.12
CA TYR A 68 -17.28 1.28 10.16
C TYR A 68 -18.65 0.81 10.68
N PHE A 69 -19.54 0.41 9.79
CA PHE A 69 -20.87 -0.08 10.17
C PHE A 69 -20.77 -1.38 10.99
N LEU A 70 -19.90 -2.31 10.59
CA LEU A 70 -19.65 -3.55 11.35
C LEU A 70 -19.10 -3.28 12.74
N ILE A 71 -18.15 -2.35 12.87
CA ILE A 71 -17.62 -1.92 14.17
C ILE A 71 -18.74 -1.33 15.04
N ARG A 72 -19.63 -0.53 14.44
CA ARG A 72 -20.78 0.06 15.16
C ARG A 72 -21.80 -0.98 15.60
N ARG A 73 -22.00 -2.05 14.81
CA ARG A 73 -22.94 -3.14 15.12
C ARG A 73 -22.42 -4.12 16.17
N GLY A 74 -21.16 -4.00 16.58
CA GLY A 74 -20.54 -4.87 17.60
C GLY A 74 -20.23 -6.29 17.11
N SER A 75 -20.36 -6.56 15.80
CA SER A 75 -20.15 -7.89 15.21
C SER A 75 -18.65 -8.18 14.99
N GLN A 76 -17.88 -8.23 16.08
CA GLN A 76 -16.41 -8.40 16.03
C GLN A 76 -15.98 -9.67 15.30
N LYS A 77 -16.72 -10.78 15.47
CA LYS A 77 -16.44 -12.04 14.77
C LYS A 77 -16.56 -11.91 13.25
N LEU A 78 -17.60 -11.22 12.77
CA LEU A 78 -17.82 -10.98 11.33
C LEU A 78 -16.72 -10.09 10.76
N MET A 79 -16.34 -9.05 11.50
CA MET A 79 -15.25 -8.15 11.11
C MET A 79 -13.92 -8.89 10.97
N LEU A 80 -13.53 -9.67 11.99
CA LEU A 80 -12.32 -10.48 11.97
C LEU A 80 -12.36 -11.52 10.84
N PHE A 81 -13.51 -12.14 10.60
CA PHE A 81 -13.69 -13.08 9.49
C PHE A 81 -13.49 -12.42 8.13
N LEU A 82 -14.10 -11.26 7.88
CA LEU A 82 -13.96 -10.54 6.60
C LEU A 82 -12.53 -10.03 6.38
N ILE A 83 -11.90 -9.48 7.42
CA ILE A 83 -10.51 -9.03 7.35
C ILE A 83 -9.58 -10.22 7.11
N GLY A 84 -9.77 -11.31 7.85
CA GLY A 84 -9.03 -12.55 7.67
C GLY A 84 -9.14 -13.07 6.25
N LEU A 85 -10.36 -13.23 5.76
CA LEU A 85 -10.61 -13.69 4.38
C LEU A 85 -9.94 -12.78 3.34
N ALA A 86 -10.06 -11.46 3.48
CA ALA A 86 -9.45 -10.51 2.56
C ALA A 86 -7.91 -10.58 2.56
N ILE A 87 -7.30 -10.66 3.75
CA ILE A 87 -5.85 -10.73 3.90
C ILE A 87 -5.32 -12.07 3.39
N THR A 88 -5.94 -13.19 3.79
CA THR A 88 -5.55 -14.53 3.31
C THR A 88 -5.65 -14.62 1.79
N MET A 89 -6.73 -14.09 1.19
CA MET A 89 -6.87 -14.03 -0.26
C MET A 89 -5.81 -13.15 -0.93
N ALA A 90 -5.54 -11.97 -0.37
CA ALA A 90 -4.51 -11.06 -0.89
C ALA A 90 -3.10 -11.68 -0.82
N VAL A 91 -2.74 -12.26 0.32
CA VAL A 91 -1.45 -12.95 0.50
C VAL A 91 -1.34 -14.13 -0.47
N PHE A 92 -2.38 -14.94 -0.60
CA PHE A 92 -2.36 -16.09 -1.52
C PHE A 92 -2.15 -15.66 -2.97
N LEU A 93 -2.96 -14.71 -3.45
CA LEU A 93 -2.89 -14.24 -4.83
C LEU A 93 -1.54 -13.59 -5.15
N LEU A 94 -1.03 -12.73 -4.27
CA LEU A 94 0.26 -12.09 -4.47
C LEU A 94 1.42 -13.07 -4.35
N SER A 95 1.37 -13.98 -3.38
CA SER A 95 2.42 -15.01 -3.24
C SER A 95 2.47 -15.91 -4.45
N PHE A 96 1.32 -16.26 -5.03
CA PHE A 96 1.26 -17.00 -6.29
C PHE A 96 1.85 -16.18 -7.44
N LEU A 97 1.44 -14.93 -7.59
CA LEU A 97 1.94 -14.03 -8.64
C LEU A 97 3.47 -13.91 -8.60
N TYR A 98 4.04 -13.54 -7.45
CA TYR A 98 5.49 -13.32 -7.33
C TYR A 98 6.28 -14.63 -7.38
N SER A 99 5.77 -15.72 -6.81
CA SER A 99 6.44 -17.03 -6.93
C SER A 99 6.44 -17.52 -8.38
N PHE A 100 5.34 -17.30 -9.10
CA PHE A 100 5.25 -17.59 -10.53
C PHE A 100 6.21 -16.72 -11.34
N ALA A 101 6.23 -15.40 -11.11
CA ALA A 101 7.16 -14.47 -11.76
C ALA A 101 8.62 -14.88 -11.57
N PHE A 102 9.00 -15.25 -10.33
CA PHE A 102 10.33 -15.73 -10.00
C PHE A 102 10.69 -17.00 -10.76
N LEU A 103 9.86 -18.04 -10.68
CA LEU A 103 10.14 -19.33 -11.32
C LEU A 103 10.12 -19.26 -12.86
N ALA A 104 9.21 -18.44 -13.41
CA ALA A 104 9.13 -18.19 -14.85
C ALA A 104 10.40 -17.51 -15.37
N SER A 105 11.02 -16.62 -14.59
CA SER A 105 12.28 -15.95 -14.95
C SER A 105 13.45 -16.94 -15.13
N PHE A 106 13.39 -18.12 -14.50
CA PHE A 106 14.40 -19.17 -14.63
C PHE A 106 14.02 -20.28 -15.62
N ASN A 107 12.93 -20.12 -16.39
CA ASN A 107 12.41 -21.13 -17.32
C ASN A 107 12.20 -22.52 -16.68
N VAL A 108 11.79 -22.56 -15.41
CA VAL A 108 11.55 -23.83 -14.70
C VAL A 108 10.34 -24.55 -15.30
N LEU A 109 10.52 -25.81 -15.68
CA LEU A 109 9.42 -26.67 -16.14
C LEU A 109 8.36 -26.81 -15.02
N SER A 110 7.08 -26.68 -15.34
CA SER A 110 5.98 -26.75 -14.36
C SER A 110 6.00 -25.65 -13.29
N CYS A 111 6.48 -24.45 -13.63
CA CYS A 111 6.53 -23.27 -12.76
C CYS A 111 5.20 -22.98 -12.01
N GLY A 112 4.04 -23.20 -12.65
CA GLY A 112 2.74 -22.99 -12.02
C GLY A 112 2.47 -23.90 -10.80
N PHE A 113 2.88 -25.17 -10.86
CA PHE A 113 2.66 -26.12 -9.76
C PHE A 113 3.52 -25.77 -8.55
N PHE A 114 4.81 -25.48 -8.77
CA PHE A 114 5.71 -25.05 -7.70
C PHE A 114 5.32 -23.69 -7.11
N ALA A 115 4.86 -22.75 -7.95
CA ALA A 115 4.34 -21.47 -7.48
C ALA A 115 3.10 -21.63 -6.59
N LEU A 116 2.22 -22.58 -6.91
CA LEU A 116 1.05 -22.90 -6.09
C LEU A 116 1.44 -23.49 -4.73
N ILE A 117 2.38 -24.45 -4.70
CA ILE A 117 2.88 -25.01 -3.44
C ILE A 117 3.52 -23.91 -2.58
N ALA A 118 4.37 -23.07 -3.18
CA ALA A 118 5.00 -21.95 -2.50
C ALA A 118 3.97 -20.95 -1.97
N SER A 119 2.95 -20.61 -2.76
CA SER A 119 1.92 -19.65 -2.35
C SER A 119 1.07 -20.17 -1.19
N VAL A 120 0.70 -21.45 -1.18
CA VAL A 120 0.00 -22.07 -0.05
C VAL A 120 0.86 -22.03 1.20
N LEU A 121 2.13 -22.41 1.11
CA LEU A 121 3.06 -22.39 2.26
C LEU A 121 3.23 -20.97 2.82
N ILE A 122 3.51 -19.99 1.96
CA ILE A 122 3.67 -18.58 2.36
C ILE A 122 2.39 -18.05 3.00
N THR A 123 1.22 -18.38 2.46
CA THR A 123 -0.08 -17.94 3.00
C THR A 123 -0.31 -18.51 4.39
N VAL A 124 -0.06 -19.80 4.61
CA VAL A 124 -0.20 -20.43 5.93
C VAL A 124 0.74 -19.78 6.94
N LEU A 125 2.00 -19.52 6.56
CA LEU A 125 2.98 -18.86 7.43
C LEU A 125 2.56 -17.41 7.75
N ALA A 126 2.07 -16.67 6.75
CA ALA A 126 1.59 -15.31 6.92
C ALA A 126 0.35 -15.24 7.83
N ASP A 127 -0.62 -16.13 7.64
CA ASP A 127 -1.82 -16.20 8.48
C ASP A 127 -1.46 -16.55 9.93
N VAL A 128 -0.53 -17.49 10.13
CA VAL A 128 -0.01 -17.81 11.47
C VAL A 128 0.70 -16.61 12.09
N ALA A 129 1.51 -15.89 11.32
CA ALA A 129 2.18 -14.68 11.81
C ALA A 129 1.19 -13.58 12.20
N ILE A 130 0.16 -13.34 11.38
CA ILE A 130 -0.82 -12.26 11.58
C ILE A 130 -1.79 -12.59 12.72
N PHE A 131 -2.36 -13.80 12.73
CA PHE A 131 -3.45 -14.17 13.64
C PHE A 131 -3.01 -14.92 14.90
N LYS A 132 -1.83 -15.56 14.92
CA LYS A 132 -1.35 -16.30 16.10
C LYS A 132 -0.18 -15.63 16.81
N LEU A 133 0.91 -15.30 16.10
CA LEU A 133 2.16 -14.86 16.73
C LEU A 133 2.09 -13.44 17.31
N HIS A 134 1.31 -12.55 16.70
CA HIS A 134 1.16 -11.13 17.08
C HIS A 134 2.52 -10.37 17.17
N GLY A 135 2.50 -9.07 17.44
CA GLY A 135 3.72 -8.27 17.63
C GLY A 135 4.50 -7.97 16.35
N TRP A 136 5.83 -7.90 16.46
CA TRP A 136 6.71 -7.38 15.40
C TRP A 136 6.70 -8.22 14.11
N VAL A 137 6.52 -9.54 14.22
CA VAL A 137 6.46 -10.46 13.07
C VAL A 137 5.19 -10.17 12.24
N SER A 138 4.05 -9.97 12.91
CA SER A 138 2.80 -9.58 12.26
C SER A 138 2.96 -8.24 11.53
N SER A 139 3.55 -7.24 12.20
CA SER A 139 3.84 -5.94 11.58
C SER A 139 4.73 -6.06 10.35
N LEU A 140 5.74 -6.95 10.37
CA LEU A 140 6.62 -7.19 9.23
C LEU A 140 5.85 -7.81 8.05
N VAL A 141 5.01 -8.83 8.29
CA VAL A 141 4.22 -9.45 7.23
C VAL A 141 3.24 -8.46 6.61
N VAL A 142 2.55 -7.65 7.41
CA VAL A 142 1.64 -6.59 6.93
C VAL A 142 2.39 -5.55 6.09
N LEU A 143 3.61 -5.19 6.50
CA LEU A 143 4.46 -4.26 5.76
C LEU A 143 4.91 -4.81 4.40
N LEU A 144 5.30 -6.09 4.35
CA LEU A 144 5.63 -6.78 3.11
C LEU A 144 4.39 -6.90 2.21
N LEU A 145 3.24 -7.25 2.79
CA LEU A 145 1.97 -7.28 2.07
C LEU A 145 1.62 -5.91 1.46
N GLY A 146 1.83 -4.82 2.20
CA GLY A 146 1.62 -3.46 1.71
C GLY A 146 2.53 -3.13 0.52
N GLY A 147 3.82 -3.50 0.61
CA GLY A 147 4.79 -3.32 -0.47
C GLY A 147 4.47 -4.12 -1.73
N ALA A 148 4.10 -5.40 -1.56
CA ALA A 148 3.66 -6.28 -2.63
C ALA A 148 2.37 -5.80 -3.30
N LEU A 149 1.33 -5.47 -2.52
CA LEU A 149 0.08 -4.90 -3.04
C LEU A 149 0.35 -3.61 -3.83
N GLY A 150 1.19 -2.74 -3.29
CA GLY A 150 1.56 -1.50 -3.97
C GLY A 150 2.28 -1.74 -5.29
N ALA A 151 3.29 -2.60 -5.31
CA ALA A 151 4.01 -2.96 -6.53
C ALA A 151 3.07 -3.55 -7.60
N PHE A 152 2.16 -4.43 -7.20
CA PHE A 152 1.13 -4.98 -8.09
C PHE A 152 0.24 -3.87 -8.68
N LEU A 153 -0.35 -3.01 -7.85
CA LEU A 153 -1.19 -1.90 -8.33
C LEU A 153 -0.41 -0.92 -9.22
N GLY A 154 0.86 -0.65 -8.87
CA GLY A 154 1.74 0.22 -9.64
C GLY A 154 2.08 -0.35 -11.02
N ALA A 155 2.19 -1.67 -11.15
CA ALA A 155 2.41 -2.35 -12.42
C ALA A 155 1.15 -2.48 -13.28
N SER A 156 0.00 -2.65 -12.64
CA SER A 156 -1.27 -3.00 -13.30
C SER A 156 -2.18 -1.82 -13.64
N ILE A 157 -1.85 -0.61 -13.18
CA ILE A 157 -2.65 0.59 -13.42
C ILE A 157 -1.87 1.54 -14.33
N PRO A 158 -2.48 2.03 -15.42
CA PRO A 158 -1.82 2.95 -16.33
C PRO A 158 -1.41 4.26 -15.70
N THR A 159 -0.47 4.98 -16.34
CA THR A 159 0.19 6.16 -15.76
C THR A 159 -0.77 7.26 -15.36
N LEU A 160 -1.65 7.70 -16.26
CA LEU A 160 -2.56 8.82 -16.00
C LEU A 160 -3.61 8.45 -14.94
N SER A 161 -4.10 7.20 -15.00
CA SER A 161 -5.00 6.64 -13.98
C SER A 161 -4.34 6.57 -12.61
N THR A 162 -3.08 6.10 -12.52
CA THR A 162 -2.30 6.02 -11.28
C THR A 162 -2.17 7.39 -10.62
N VAL A 163 -1.79 8.42 -11.38
CA VAL A 163 -1.65 9.78 -10.84
C VAL A 163 -2.99 10.30 -10.33
N LEU A 164 -4.07 10.16 -11.10
CA LEU A 164 -5.38 10.64 -10.70
C LEU A 164 -5.94 9.87 -9.49
N ILE A 165 -5.78 8.55 -9.43
CA ILE A 165 -6.17 7.71 -8.29
C ILE A 165 -5.45 8.18 -7.03
N LEU A 166 -4.13 8.36 -7.08
CA LEU A 166 -3.34 8.82 -5.94
C LEU A 166 -3.74 10.23 -5.47
N CYS A 167 -3.96 11.15 -6.41
CA CYS A 167 -4.44 12.51 -6.10
C CYS A 167 -5.84 12.50 -5.46
N PHE A 168 -6.78 11.74 -6.02
CA PHE A 168 -8.14 11.64 -5.51
C PHE A 168 -8.20 10.97 -4.13
N LEU A 169 -7.41 9.92 -3.92
CA LEU A 169 -7.28 9.27 -2.62
C LEU A 169 -6.62 10.17 -1.58
N ALA A 170 -5.62 10.97 -1.94
CA ALA A 170 -5.04 11.96 -1.05
C ALA A 170 -6.09 13.00 -0.59
N VAL A 171 -6.95 13.47 -1.50
CA VAL A 171 -8.06 14.38 -1.14
C VAL A 171 -9.09 13.66 -0.25
N TYR A 172 -9.45 12.42 -0.61
CA TYR A 172 -10.37 11.61 0.17
C TYR A 172 -9.84 11.32 1.58
N ASP A 173 -8.53 11.06 1.76
CA ASP A 173 -7.91 10.79 3.06
C ASP A 173 -8.06 11.97 4.02
N VAL A 174 -7.85 13.21 3.55
CA VAL A 174 -8.11 14.43 4.33
C VAL A 174 -9.56 14.48 4.82
N PHE A 175 -10.51 14.19 3.92
CA PHE A 175 -11.92 14.19 4.26
C PHE A 175 -12.27 13.05 5.24
N ALA A 176 -11.75 11.85 4.99
CA ALA A 176 -12.04 10.64 5.74
C ALA A 176 -11.51 10.69 7.18
N VAL A 177 -10.35 11.30 7.38
CA VAL A 177 -9.73 11.49 8.69
C VAL A 177 -10.48 12.55 9.50
N TYR A 178 -10.78 13.71 8.92
CA TYR A 178 -11.39 14.81 9.69
C TYR A 178 -12.91 14.71 9.87
N ARG A 179 -13.63 14.08 8.93
CA ARG A 179 -15.11 14.04 8.93
C ARG A 179 -15.69 12.64 8.71
N GLY A 180 -14.88 11.70 8.23
CA GLY A 180 -15.34 10.42 7.72
C GLY A 180 -15.33 9.26 8.73
N PRO A 181 -15.56 8.04 8.22
CA PRO A 181 -15.60 6.82 9.03
C PRO A 181 -14.23 6.48 9.65
N VAL A 182 -13.14 6.81 8.97
CA VAL A 182 -11.77 6.46 9.39
C VAL A 182 -11.39 7.13 10.70
N GLY A 183 -11.67 8.43 10.86
CA GLY A 183 -11.44 9.11 12.14
C GLY A 183 -12.22 8.46 13.30
N LYS A 184 -13.46 8.04 13.06
CA LYS A 184 -14.30 7.36 14.06
C LYS A 184 -13.84 5.94 14.39
N ILE A 185 -13.14 5.27 13.47
CA ILE A 185 -12.53 3.95 13.71
C ILE A 185 -11.29 4.13 14.60
N ALA A 186 -10.47 5.13 14.30
CA ALA A 186 -9.28 5.45 15.08
C ALA A 186 -9.63 5.80 16.55
N ASP A 187 -10.71 6.56 16.78
CA ASP A 187 -11.19 6.88 18.14
C ASP A 187 -11.64 5.64 18.95
N LYS A 188 -12.06 4.56 18.28
CA LYS A 188 -12.52 3.31 18.92
C LYS A 188 -11.42 2.27 19.13
N GLY A 189 -10.19 2.59 18.73
CA GLY A 189 -9.02 1.73 18.86
C GLY A 189 -8.77 0.85 17.63
N LEU A 190 -7.81 1.25 16.80
CA LEU A 190 -7.29 0.50 15.64
C LEU A 190 -6.63 -0.83 16.04
N GLU A 191 -6.22 -0.97 17.30
CA GLU A 191 -5.58 -2.18 17.83
C GLU A 191 -6.41 -3.45 17.64
N LYS A 192 -7.73 -3.34 17.47
CA LYS A 192 -8.62 -4.50 17.24
C LYS A 192 -8.67 -4.95 15.77
N LEU A 193 -8.04 -4.22 14.85
CA LEU A 193 -8.07 -4.48 13.40
C LEU A 193 -6.77 -5.15 12.95
N HIS A 194 -6.55 -6.37 13.44
CA HIS A 194 -5.35 -7.14 13.13
C HIS A 194 -5.21 -7.31 11.62
N GLY A 195 -4.04 -6.94 11.09
CA GLY A 195 -3.70 -7.07 9.67
C GLY A 195 -4.08 -5.90 8.77
N LEU A 196 -4.91 -4.94 9.22
CA LEU A 196 -5.21 -3.70 8.48
C LEU A 196 -4.34 -2.51 8.92
N SER A 197 -3.71 -2.62 10.08
CA SER A 197 -2.76 -1.65 10.60
C SER A 197 -1.57 -2.38 11.20
N PHE A 198 -0.41 -1.74 11.15
CA PHE A 198 0.75 -2.17 11.93
C PHE A 198 1.08 -1.08 12.96
N SER A 199 1.61 -1.51 14.10
CA SER A 199 2.10 -0.61 15.14
C SER A 199 3.61 -0.70 15.18
N PHE A 200 4.29 0.44 15.10
CA PHE A 200 5.73 0.53 15.29
C PHE A 200 6.06 1.67 16.26
N LYS A 201 6.64 1.30 17.41
CA LYS A 201 6.74 2.19 18.58
C LYS A 201 5.38 2.81 18.91
N ASP A 202 5.30 4.13 19.00
CA ASP A 202 4.11 4.89 19.34
C ASP A 202 3.26 5.30 18.12
N VAL A 203 3.61 4.83 16.91
CA VAL A 203 2.90 5.16 15.67
C VAL A 203 2.17 3.94 15.14
N GLN A 204 0.86 4.08 14.97
CA GLN A 204 0.04 3.14 14.21
C GLN A 204 -0.21 3.71 12.82
N MET A 205 -0.05 2.89 11.81
CA MET A 205 -0.20 3.28 10.42
C MET A 205 -0.98 2.22 9.65
N GLY A 206 -1.80 2.66 8.69
CA GLY A 206 -2.64 1.79 7.90
C GLY A 206 -1.84 1.04 6.84
N LEU A 207 -2.26 -0.20 6.55
CA LEU A 207 -1.78 -0.95 5.39
C LEU A 207 -1.97 -0.15 4.09
N GLY A 208 -3.09 0.57 3.97
CA GLY A 208 -3.41 1.39 2.81
C GLY A 208 -2.36 2.47 2.52
N ASP A 209 -1.85 3.16 3.54
CA ASP A 209 -0.83 4.19 3.36
C ASP A 209 0.43 3.61 2.74
N LEU A 210 0.90 2.48 3.27
CA LEU A 210 2.06 1.76 2.73
C LEU A 210 1.81 1.28 1.30
N THR A 211 0.61 0.76 1.01
CA THR A 211 0.23 0.30 -0.32
C THR A 211 0.27 1.44 -1.33
N PHE A 212 -0.23 2.64 -1.01
CA PHE A 212 -0.21 3.76 -1.95
C PHE A 212 1.17 4.38 -2.12
N TYR A 213 2.00 4.43 -1.08
CA TYR A 213 3.40 4.84 -1.24
C TYR A 213 4.16 3.87 -2.13
N SER A 214 3.96 2.57 -1.90
CA SER A 214 4.57 1.48 -2.68
C SER A 214 4.05 1.45 -4.11
N MET A 215 2.76 1.75 -4.32
CA MET A 215 2.18 1.91 -5.65
C MET A 215 2.88 3.01 -6.44
N LEU A 216 3.10 4.17 -5.83
CA LEU A 216 3.80 5.27 -6.47
C LEU A 216 5.25 4.89 -6.82
N THR A 217 6.00 4.28 -5.89
CA THR A 217 7.40 3.90 -6.14
C THR A 217 7.53 2.79 -7.17
N GLY A 218 6.70 1.75 -7.08
CA GLY A 218 6.68 0.65 -8.05
C GLY A 218 6.34 1.14 -9.45
N HIS A 219 5.37 2.05 -9.56
CA HIS A 219 5.01 2.65 -10.84
C HIS A 219 6.14 3.53 -11.41
N MET A 220 6.75 4.38 -10.58
CA MET A 220 7.90 5.21 -11.02
C MET A 220 9.08 4.35 -11.50
N PHE A 221 9.35 3.24 -10.80
CA PHE A 221 10.39 2.29 -11.19
C PHE A 221 10.11 1.65 -12.55
N LEU A 222 8.90 1.13 -12.76
CA LEU A 222 8.53 0.36 -13.95
C LEU A 222 8.43 1.24 -15.22
N PHE A 223 7.88 2.44 -15.12
CA PHE A 223 7.55 3.26 -16.29
C PHE A 223 8.50 4.42 -16.54
N PHE A 224 9.23 4.90 -15.52
CA PHE A 224 10.09 6.07 -15.62
C PHE A 224 11.57 5.80 -15.26
N GLY A 225 11.85 4.63 -14.67
CA GLY A 225 13.19 4.15 -14.38
C GLY A 225 13.71 4.49 -12.99
N TYR A 226 15.00 4.19 -12.77
CA TYR A 226 15.63 4.22 -11.44
C TYR A 226 15.71 5.64 -10.85
N LEU A 227 16.08 6.65 -11.64
CA LEU A 227 16.28 8.02 -11.14
C LEU A 227 14.96 8.68 -10.68
N PRO A 228 13.86 8.66 -11.47
CA PRO A 228 12.56 9.13 -11.00
C PRO A 228 12.02 8.36 -9.79
N CYS A 229 12.30 7.05 -9.71
CA CYS A 229 11.96 6.24 -8.55
C CYS A 229 12.67 6.74 -7.28
N LEU A 230 13.99 6.93 -7.33
CA LEU A 230 14.77 7.45 -6.20
C LEU A 230 14.28 8.83 -5.75
N ALA A 231 14.00 9.73 -6.70
CA ALA A 231 13.45 11.05 -6.40
C ALA A 231 12.07 10.97 -5.73
N SER A 232 11.20 10.06 -6.20
CA SER A 232 9.91 9.80 -5.59
C SER A 232 10.03 9.24 -4.17
N ILE A 233 10.97 8.32 -3.91
CA ILE A 233 11.24 7.80 -2.56
C ILE A 233 11.64 8.93 -1.61
N ILE A 234 12.56 9.80 -2.05
CA ILE A 234 12.98 10.97 -1.26
C ILE A 234 11.77 11.86 -0.95
N GLY A 235 10.91 12.11 -1.93
CA GLY A 235 9.67 12.88 -1.75
C GLY A 235 8.70 12.26 -0.76
N ILE A 236 8.46 10.95 -0.87
CA ILE A 236 7.59 10.20 0.05
C ILE A 236 8.15 10.29 1.48
N LEU A 237 9.46 10.06 1.68
CA LEU A 237 10.09 10.10 3.00
C LEU A 237 10.08 11.51 3.61
N ALA A 238 10.31 12.54 2.80
CA ALA A 238 10.19 13.93 3.23
C ALA A 238 8.75 14.27 3.62
N GLY A 239 7.75 13.83 2.84
CA GLY A 239 6.34 14.00 3.14
C GLY A 239 5.91 13.25 4.40
N CYS A 240 6.39 12.03 4.62
CA CYS A 240 6.11 11.25 5.83
C CYS A 240 6.71 11.93 7.06
N SER A 241 7.92 12.47 6.93
CA SER A 241 8.57 13.25 7.99
C SER A 241 7.74 14.49 8.37
N PHE A 242 7.15 15.15 7.39
CA PHE A 242 6.24 16.28 7.64
C PHE A 242 4.93 15.84 8.30
N ALA A 243 4.33 14.75 7.81
CA ALA A 243 3.12 14.16 8.37
C ALA A 243 3.32 13.76 9.84
N PHE A 244 4.43 13.11 10.19
CA PHE A 244 4.74 12.76 11.59
C PHE A 244 4.94 13.99 12.49
N LYS A 245 5.54 15.07 11.97
CA LYS A 245 5.63 16.35 12.72
C LYS A 245 4.25 16.95 13.00
N MET A 246 3.30 16.80 12.08
CA MET A 246 1.92 17.26 12.27
C MET A 246 1.10 16.33 13.16
N LEU A 247 1.32 15.01 13.05
CA LEU A 247 0.75 13.99 13.92
C LEU A 247 1.07 14.28 15.39
N LYS A 248 2.31 14.67 15.69
CA LYS A 248 2.72 15.12 17.03
C LYS A 248 1.87 16.26 17.58
N LYS A 249 1.40 17.17 16.74
CA LYS A 249 0.62 18.35 17.16
C LYS A 249 -0.88 18.05 17.27
N ARG A 250 -1.42 17.19 16.40
CA ARG A 250 -2.87 16.98 16.24
C ARG A 250 -3.37 15.63 16.73
N GLY A 251 -2.49 14.71 17.11
CA GLY A 251 -2.83 13.35 17.55
C GLY A 251 -3.24 12.42 16.41
N MET A 252 -4.05 12.90 15.47
CA MET A 252 -4.46 12.20 14.25
C MET A 252 -4.21 13.10 13.03
N PHE A 253 -3.71 12.53 11.94
CA PHE A 253 -3.37 13.27 10.73
C PHE A 253 -3.47 12.40 9.47
N PRO A 254 -3.98 12.92 8.33
CA PRO A 254 -4.01 12.17 7.08
C PRO A 254 -2.60 11.83 6.60
N GLY A 255 -2.39 10.55 6.27
CA GLY A 255 -1.10 10.00 5.92
C GLY A 255 -0.72 10.30 4.47
N LEU A 256 -1.67 10.23 3.55
CA LEU A 256 -1.42 10.25 2.11
C LEU A 256 -1.03 11.62 1.50
N PRO A 257 -1.60 12.77 1.88
CA PRO A 257 -1.48 13.99 1.08
C PRO A 257 -0.05 14.46 0.86
N PHE A 258 0.75 14.59 1.93
CA PHE A 258 2.11 15.11 1.82
C PHE A 258 3.06 14.15 1.10
N PRO A 259 3.12 12.85 1.47
CA PRO A 259 4.00 11.89 0.79
C PRO A 259 3.67 11.72 -0.69
N ILE A 260 2.38 11.66 -1.05
CA ILE A 260 1.96 11.48 -2.44
C ILE A 260 2.27 12.72 -3.29
N ILE A 261 1.93 13.92 -2.82
CA ILE A 261 2.20 15.16 -3.58
C ILE A 261 3.70 15.35 -3.76
N LEU A 262 4.51 15.18 -2.70
CA LEU A 262 5.97 15.34 -2.79
C LEU A 262 6.63 14.23 -3.62
N GLY A 263 6.15 12.99 -3.50
CA GLY A 263 6.66 11.87 -4.31
C GLY A 263 6.38 12.06 -5.80
N LEU A 264 5.12 12.40 -6.16
CA LEU A 264 4.74 12.65 -7.55
C LEU A 264 5.51 13.82 -8.14
N THR A 265 5.59 14.95 -7.42
CA THR A 265 6.27 16.15 -7.92
C THR A 265 7.75 15.89 -8.17
N LEU A 266 8.48 15.28 -7.24
CA LEU A 266 9.89 14.98 -7.41
C LEU A 266 10.14 13.89 -8.46
N GLY A 267 9.32 12.84 -8.50
CA GLY A 267 9.41 11.78 -9.51
C GLY A 267 9.21 12.30 -10.93
N PHE A 268 8.14 13.08 -11.17
CA PHE A 268 7.89 13.65 -12.50
C PHE A 268 8.87 14.75 -12.88
N LEU A 269 9.31 15.59 -11.93
CA LEU A 269 10.30 16.64 -12.22
C LEU A 269 11.62 16.03 -12.71
N THR A 270 12.10 14.99 -12.03
CA THR A 270 13.32 14.29 -12.44
C THR A 270 13.14 13.52 -13.74
N SER A 271 11.99 12.89 -13.96
CA SER A 271 11.67 12.27 -15.26
C SER A 271 11.68 13.29 -16.40
N PHE A 272 11.11 14.48 -16.17
CA PHE A 272 11.13 15.56 -17.14
C PHE A 272 12.56 16.02 -17.40
N MET A 273 13.36 16.32 -16.36
CA MET A 273 14.75 16.75 -16.54
C MET A 273 15.60 15.75 -17.34
N ILE A 274 15.41 14.45 -17.13
CA ILE A 274 16.14 13.40 -17.86
C ILE A 274 15.74 13.38 -19.34
N LYS A 275 14.48 13.64 -19.70
CA LYS A 275 14.05 13.69 -21.10
C LYS A 275 14.65 14.87 -21.90
N PHE A 276 15.14 15.90 -21.21
CA PHE A 276 15.75 17.09 -21.83
C PHE A 276 17.28 17.06 -21.81
N LEU A 277 17.89 16.02 -21.24
CA LEU A 277 19.33 15.80 -21.20
C LEU A 277 19.76 14.79 -22.27
#